data_AF-A0A7D9L5Y7-F1
#
_entry.id   AF-A0A7D9L5Y7-F1
#
_cell.length_a   1.000
_cell.length_b   1.000
_cell.length_c   1.000
_cell.angle_alpha   90.00
_cell.angle_beta   90.00
_cell.angle_gamma   90.00
#
_symmetry.space_group_name_H-M   'P 1'
#
loop_
_entity.id
_entity.type
_entity.pdbx_description
1 polymer ?
#
loop_
_entity_poly.entity_id
_entity_poly.type
_entity_poly.pdbx_seq_one_letter_code
_entity_poly.pdbx_strand_id
1 'polypeptide(L)'
;EPFACTEYVERLASTIEGGGTKGGEESFDPNKLHSFFVNSIHQLQSLDKSIQGQVNKLEELCAKEEKEHKSRIVGMDDDTKTATKIFHQLDDRINSVATKVVHLGDQLEGINTPRQRAKDALQLMKYFDEFLVADTPTSSVFQDQARIHEAANIIQKLHQISQELSNDKFEEVKSNIEAYYHKIEDQLIALFKNAHYAGEMETMKALAETLLPFKKYQKCIEVFITESQKSQFNSQDVFKDVVELCRNVNGLVKSVFGINGEMVMGKLVQNIYEVAIQKHVDHKLDERLQQNDSYLENLYRLYSKTKELGKKLSDYKLGSDSSFLHRLQKNVFSKYLNDYIKRELKYLTEKCELLLSRYYESIGHQKREKVHVSGFNEFVRLTGLTQTSQQQSDNTKETYLNQHVAVSLLLVNKNSLRRCEMLCKSSELPSCVFNIYSILLDSLCREHLDYALDIGLQYLPGPEPKSIPNSRFLEVVDQANAIFHLLEKHFSDAIIRL
;
A
#
# COMPACT_ATOMS: atom_id res chain seq x y z
N GLU A 1 -5.26 44.43 7.95
CA GLU A 1 -5.98 45.48 7.20
C GLU A 1 -5.17 46.77 7.27
N PRO A 2 -5.10 47.57 6.20
CA PRO A 2 -4.44 48.88 6.27
C PRO A 2 -5.16 49.77 7.28
N PHE A 3 -4.41 50.54 8.07
CA PHE A 3 -4.97 51.47 9.05
C PHE A 3 -5.86 52.50 8.34
N ALA A 4 -7.18 52.41 8.50
CA ALA A 4 -8.14 53.36 7.95
C ALA A 4 -8.34 54.50 8.95
N CYS A 5 -7.76 55.67 8.66
CA CYS A 5 -7.84 56.85 9.54
C CYS A 5 -9.29 57.24 9.86
N THR A 6 -10.19 57.10 8.89
CA THR A 6 -11.62 57.43 9.04
C THR A 6 -12.32 56.50 10.03
N GLU A 7 -12.11 55.20 9.92
CA GLU A 7 -12.71 54.19 10.81
C GLU A 7 -12.16 54.29 12.23
N TYR A 8 -10.87 54.62 12.38
CA TYR A 8 -10.27 54.84 13.70
C TYR A 8 -10.87 56.06 14.40
N VAL A 9 -11.04 57.17 13.70
CA VAL A 9 -11.69 58.38 14.24
C VAL A 9 -13.16 58.11 14.59
N GLU A 10 -13.88 57.35 13.76
CA GLU A 10 -15.28 56.96 13.99
C GLU A 10 -15.43 56.03 15.19
N ARG A 11 -14.51 55.07 15.38
CA ARG A 11 -14.43 54.25 16.60
C ARG A 11 -14.12 55.08 17.83
N LEU A 12 -13.14 55.99 17.76
CA LEU A 12 -12.83 56.86 18.91
C LEU A 12 -14.01 57.75 19.29
N ALA A 13 -14.73 58.32 18.31
CA ALA A 13 -15.91 59.15 18.55
C ALA A 13 -17.08 58.34 19.15
N SER A 14 -17.30 57.10 18.69
CA SER A 14 -18.40 56.24 19.16
C SER A 14 -18.17 55.58 20.52
N THR A 15 -16.93 55.52 21.01
CA THR A 15 -16.58 54.90 22.29
C THR A 15 -16.79 55.84 23.49
N ILE A 16 -17.09 57.12 23.25
CA ILE A 16 -17.26 58.12 24.31
C ILE A 16 -18.74 58.23 24.70
N GLU A 17 -19.05 58.06 25.99
CA GLU A 17 -20.36 58.43 26.53
C GLU A 17 -20.54 59.96 26.38
N GLY A 18 -21.48 60.34 25.51
CA GLY A 18 -21.68 61.72 25.07
C GLY A 18 -20.99 62.12 23.75
N GLY A 19 -20.47 61.15 22.98
CA GLY A 19 -19.88 61.36 21.65
C GLY A 19 -20.85 61.27 20.46
N GLY A 20 -22.16 61.16 20.72
CA GLY A 20 -23.19 61.29 19.68
C GLY A 20 -23.49 60.04 18.85
N THR A 21 -23.71 58.87 19.47
CA THR A 21 -24.51 57.78 18.84
C THR A 21 -25.40 56.98 19.80
N LYS A 22 -25.27 57.12 21.14
CA LYS A 22 -26.06 56.35 22.12
C LYS A 22 -26.90 57.14 23.13
N GLY A 23 -26.87 58.48 23.14
CA GLY A 23 -27.47 59.28 24.22
C GLY A 23 -28.29 60.52 23.84
N GLY A 24 -28.62 60.73 22.56
CA GLY A 24 -29.39 61.91 22.13
C GLY A 24 -28.67 63.27 22.33
N GLU A 25 -29.30 64.35 21.87
CA GLU A 25 -28.75 65.73 21.83
C GLU A 25 -28.33 66.28 23.21
N GLU A 26 -28.92 65.79 24.31
CA GLU A 26 -28.61 66.26 25.67
C GLU A 26 -27.32 65.65 26.28
N SER A 27 -26.75 64.62 25.64
CA SER A 27 -25.52 63.96 26.13
C SER A 27 -24.24 64.48 25.46
N PHE A 28 -24.35 65.32 24.43
CA PHE A 28 -23.20 65.72 23.62
C PHE A 28 -22.37 66.81 24.29
N ASP A 29 -21.13 66.47 24.70
CA ASP A 29 -20.18 67.39 25.34
C ASP A 29 -18.98 67.69 24.42
N PRO A 30 -18.99 68.82 23.66
CA PRO A 30 -17.94 69.16 22.70
C PRO A 30 -16.54 69.26 23.33
N ASN A 31 -16.44 69.79 24.55
CA ASN A 31 -15.17 69.99 25.24
C ASN A 31 -14.53 68.67 25.67
N LYS A 32 -15.33 67.68 26.11
CA LYS A 32 -14.82 66.35 26.48
C LYS A 32 -14.31 65.59 25.26
N LEU A 33 -15.06 65.65 24.15
CA LEU A 33 -14.66 65.06 22.88
C LEU A 33 -13.36 65.69 22.35
N HIS A 34 -13.25 67.03 22.41
CA HIS A 34 -12.03 67.75 22.03
C HIS A 34 -10.82 67.34 22.89
N SER A 35 -10.94 67.34 24.22
CA SER A 35 -9.86 66.92 25.10
C SER A 35 -9.44 65.46 24.86
N PHE A 36 -10.39 64.56 24.58
CA PHE A 36 -10.08 63.17 24.25
C PHE A 36 -9.36 63.02 22.91
N PHE A 37 -9.77 63.76 21.87
CA PHE A 37 -9.05 63.79 20.60
C PHE A 37 -7.63 64.36 20.76
N VAL A 38 -7.46 65.44 21.54
CA VAL A 38 -6.14 66.02 21.82
C VAL A 38 -5.25 65.02 22.56
N ASN A 39 -5.78 64.33 23.56
CA ASN A 39 -5.06 63.27 24.27
C ASN A 39 -4.70 62.10 23.36
N SER A 40 -5.62 61.67 22.48
CA SER A 40 -5.39 60.59 21.51
C SER A 40 -4.34 60.99 20.47
N ILE A 41 -4.33 62.25 20.02
CA ILE A 41 -3.30 62.81 19.14
C ILE A 41 -1.95 62.79 19.84
N HIS A 42 -1.87 63.20 21.12
CA HIS A 42 -0.64 63.14 21.88
C HIS A 42 -0.13 61.70 22.07
N GLN A 43 -1.04 60.74 22.31
CA GLN A 43 -0.69 59.32 22.39
C GLN A 43 -0.16 58.81 21.05
N LEU A 44 -0.81 59.14 19.93
CA LEU A 44 -0.34 58.79 18.58
C LEU A 44 1.01 59.42 18.26
N GLN A 45 1.24 60.68 18.62
CA GLN A 45 2.54 61.34 18.46
C GLN A 45 3.63 60.69 19.32
N SER A 46 3.30 60.26 20.53
CA SER A 46 4.23 59.52 21.39
C SER A 46 4.55 58.15 20.81
N LEU A 47 3.54 57.46 20.27
CA LEU A 47 3.69 56.17 19.62
C LEU A 47 4.55 56.29 18.37
N ASP A 48 4.30 57.30 17.53
CA ASP A 48 5.08 57.60 16.32
C ASP A 48 6.55 57.85 16.66
N LYS A 49 6.84 58.70 17.66
CA LYS A 49 8.20 58.92 18.14
C LYS A 49 8.86 57.63 18.66
N SER A 50 8.09 56.79 19.36
CA SER A 50 8.60 55.50 19.86
C SER A 50 8.92 54.54 18.72
N ILE A 51 8.02 54.43 17.73
CA ILE A 51 8.21 53.60 16.54
C ILE A 51 9.40 54.12 15.73
N GLN A 52 9.49 55.42 15.47
CA GLN A 52 10.63 56.01 14.75
C GLN A 52 11.96 55.76 15.45
N GLY A 53 11.98 55.84 16.80
CA GLY A 53 13.17 55.48 17.58
C GLY A 53 13.55 54.00 17.44
N GLN A 54 12.57 53.10 17.40
CA GLN A 54 12.80 51.68 17.15
C GLN A 54 13.29 51.43 15.72
N VAL A 55 12.71 52.10 14.72
CA VAL A 55 13.13 52.02 13.32
C VAL A 55 14.58 52.45 13.17
N ASN A 56 14.94 53.64 13.67
CA ASN A 56 16.32 54.14 13.57
C ASN A 56 17.33 53.20 14.25
N LYS A 57 16.98 52.63 15.41
CA LYS A 57 17.84 51.67 16.11
C LYS A 57 18.00 50.37 15.31
N LEU A 58 16.92 49.87 14.71
CA LEU A 58 16.95 48.68 13.87
C LEU A 58 17.75 48.94 12.58
N GLU A 59 17.62 50.11 11.98
CA GLU A 59 18.40 50.52 10.82
C GLU A 59 19.90 50.60 11.14
N GLU A 60 20.27 51.19 12.28
CA GLU A 60 21.67 51.26 12.71
C GLU A 60 22.27 49.87 12.98
N LEU A 61 21.52 48.99 13.66
CA LEU A 61 21.93 47.60 13.87
C LEU A 61 22.07 46.84 12.54
N CYS A 62 21.12 47.04 11.62
CA CYS A 62 21.16 46.43 10.30
C CYS A 62 22.40 46.88 9.52
N ALA A 63 22.68 48.19 9.48
CA ALA A 63 23.85 48.75 8.80
C ALA A 63 25.17 48.24 9.40
N LYS A 64 25.23 48.08 10.73
CA LYS A 64 26.41 47.53 11.42
C LYS A 64 26.62 46.07 11.07
N GLU A 65 25.58 45.24 11.19
CA GLU A 65 25.64 43.82 10.83
C GLU A 65 25.97 43.63 9.35
N GLU A 66 25.41 44.46 8.46
CA GLU A 66 25.72 44.42 7.03
C GLU A 66 27.20 44.69 6.76
N LYS A 67 27.79 45.68 7.45
CA LYS A 67 29.22 46.00 7.33
C LYS A 67 30.10 44.86 7.86
N GLU A 68 29.76 44.30 9.01
CA GLU A 68 30.49 43.15 9.59
C GLU A 68 30.36 41.90 8.71
N HIS A 69 29.17 41.66 8.15
CA HIS A 69 28.93 40.55 7.23
C HIS A 69 29.71 40.72 5.93
N LYS A 70 29.72 41.92 5.33
CA LYS A 70 30.55 42.24 4.16
C LYS A 70 32.03 41.98 4.44
N SER A 71 32.54 42.40 5.60
CA SER A 71 33.94 42.14 5.98
C SER A 71 34.22 40.65 6.15
N ARG A 72 33.30 39.88 6.73
CA ARG A 72 33.41 38.42 6.87
C ARG A 72 33.40 37.72 5.52
N ILE A 73 32.54 38.14 4.58
CA ILE A 73 32.49 37.58 3.22
C ILE A 73 33.84 37.78 2.52
N VAL A 74 34.42 38.98 2.60
CA VAL A 74 35.71 39.26 1.95
C VAL A 74 36.82 38.37 2.54
N GLY A 75 36.90 38.26 3.87
CA GLY A 75 37.86 37.36 4.51
C GLY A 75 37.67 35.90 4.09
N MET A 76 36.41 35.44 4.03
CA MET A 76 36.09 34.08 3.62
C MET A 76 36.40 33.81 2.14
N ASP A 77 36.25 34.81 1.26
CA ASP A 77 36.65 34.72 -0.16
C ASP A 77 38.17 34.60 -0.30
N ASP A 78 38.95 35.36 0.48
CA ASP A 78 40.41 35.27 0.49
C ASP A 78 40.92 33.93 1.05
N ASP A 79 40.31 33.44 2.12
CA ASP A 79 40.58 32.11 2.67
C ASP A 79 40.25 31.01 1.65
N THR A 80 39.11 31.14 0.96
CA THR A 80 38.69 30.20 -0.08
C THR A 80 39.65 30.21 -1.27
N LYS A 81 40.12 31.38 -1.71
CA LYS A 81 41.14 31.51 -2.75
C LYS A 81 42.46 30.87 -2.32
N THR A 82 42.85 31.05 -1.07
CA THR A 82 44.08 30.46 -0.51
C THR A 82 43.98 28.95 -0.43
N ALA A 83 42.86 28.43 0.08
CA ALA A 83 42.58 26.99 0.11
C ALA A 83 42.58 26.41 -1.31
N THR A 84 41.94 27.09 -2.26
CA THR A 84 41.91 26.67 -3.68
C THR A 84 43.31 26.55 -4.26
N LYS A 85 44.22 27.49 -3.98
CA LYS A 85 45.62 27.41 -4.42
C LYS A 85 46.34 26.21 -3.81
N ILE A 86 46.14 25.95 -2.51
CA ILE A 86 46.72 24.78 -1.83
C ILE A 86 46.17 23.49 -2.44
N PHE A 87 44.87 23.44 -2.74
CA PHE A 87 44.24 22.30 -3.41
C PHE A 87 44.83 22.05 -4.79
N HIS A 88 45.05 23.10 -5.60
CA HIS A 88 45.69 22.93 -6.92
C HIS A 88 47.12 22.39 -6.78
N GLN A 89 47.92 22.91 -5.83
CA GLN A 89 49.28 22.40 -5.60
C GLN A 89 49.28 20.95 -5.10
N LEU A 90 48.32 20.60 -4.25
CA LEU A 90 48.14 19.22 -3.79
C LEU A 90 47.75 18.32 -4.95
N ASP A 91 46.81 18.75 -5.79
CA ASP A 91 46.33 18.01 -6.94
C ASP A 91 47.44 17.78 -7.97
N ASP A 92 48.26 18.79 -8.26
CA ASP A 92 49.45 18.65 -9.11
C ASP A 92 50.42 17.59 -8.55
N ARG A 93 50.64 17.60 -7.23
CA ARG A 93 51.47 16.60 -6.56
C ARG A 93 50.85 15.21 -6.62
N ILE A 94 49.54 15.09 -6.38
CA ILE A 94 48.80 13.83 -6.44
C ILE A 94 48.85 13.30 -7.87
N ASN A 95 48.62 14.12 -8.88
CA ASN A 95 48.70 13.74 -10.29
C ASN A 95 50.10 13.28 -10.69
N SER A 96 51.16 13.94 -10.20
CA SER A 96 52.54 13.51 -10.41
C SER A 96 52.84 12.15 -9.76
N VAL A 97 52.39 11.96 -8.52
CA VAL A 97 52.56 10.68 -7.80
C VAL A 97 51.73 9.59 -8.45
N ALA A 98 50.47 9.85 -8.80
CA ALA A 98 49.58 8.92 -9.48
C ALA A 98 50.18 8.45 -10.79
N THR A 99 50.70 9.36 -11.62
CA THR A 99 51.40 9.01 -12.86
C THR A 99 52.58 8.06 -12.61
N LYS A 100 53.42 8.36 -11.59
CA LYS A 100 54.55 7.49 -11.23
C LYS A 100 54.09 6.12 -10.69
N VAL A 101 53.03 6.09 -9.89
CA VAL A 101 52.47 4.86 -9.31
C VAL A 101 51.82 4.00 -10.38
N VAL A 102 51.10 4.60 -11.34
CA VAL A 102 50.54 3.88 -12.49
C VAL A 102 51.65 3.26 -13.32
N HIS A 103 52.70 4.02 -13.67
CA HIS A 103 53.83 3.44 -14.41
C HIS A 103 54.52 2.29 -13.67
N LEU A 104 54.73 2.43 -12.35
CA LEU A 104 55.29 1.35 -11.56
C LEU A 104 54.33 0.16 -11.46
N GLY A 105 53.04 0.42 -11.30
CA GLY A 105 51.97 -0.58 -11.31
C GLY A 105 51.93 -1.36 -12.61
N ASP A 106 51.94 -0.68 -13.75
CA ASP A 106 51.97 -1.27 -15.10
C ASP A 106 53.21 -2.14 -15.31
N GLN A 107 54.38 -1.69 -14.85
CA GLN A 107 55.61 -2.50 -14.92
C GLN A 107 55.53 -3.76 -14.05
N LEU A 108 54.97 -3.63 -12.85
CA LEU A 108 54.88 -4.72 -11.89
C LEU A 108 53.78 -5.72 -12.30
N GLU A 109 52.65 -5.25 -12.81
CA GLU A 109 51.59 -6.07 -13.40
C GLU A 109 52.06 -6.75 -14.69
N GLY A 110 52.79 -6.03 -15.55
CA GLY A 110 53.38 -6.56 -16.78
C GLY A 110 54.32 -7.74 -16.54
N ILE A 111 55.02 -7.78 -15.40
CA ILE A 111 55.88 -8.91 -15.01
C ILE A 111 55.12 -9.96 -14.21
N ASN A 112 54.27 -9.55 -13.27
CA ASN A 112 53.64 -10.47 -12.33
C ASN A 112 52.46 -11.24 -12.96
N THR A 113 51.66 -10.60 -13.81
CA THR A 113 50.52 -11.23 -14.51
C THR A 113 50.93 -12.42 -15.38
N PRO A 114 51.92 -12.34 -16.29
CA PRO A 114 52.34 -13.50 -17.07
C PRO A 114 52.97 -14.59 -16.20
N ARG A 115 53.72 -14.23 -15.14
CA ARG A 115 54.30 -15.18 -14.20
C ARG A 115 53.20 -15.95 -13.44
N GLN A 116 52.18 -15.26 -12.97
CA GLN A 116 51.05 -15.85 -12.27
C GLN A 116 50.21 -16.72 -13.22
N ARG A 117 49.94 -16.25 -14.44
CA ARG A 117 49.28 -17.06 -15.49
C ARG A 117 50.07 -18.33 -15.81
N ALA A 118 51.39 -18.25 -15.95
CA ALA A 118 52.22 -19.41 -16.24
C ALA A 118 52.20 -20.44 -15.09
N LYS A 119 52.22 -19.97 -13.83
CA LYS A 119 52.11 -20.83 -12.64
C LYS A 119 50.75 -21.53 -12.57
N ASP A 120 49.66 -20.78 -12.78
CA ASP A 120 48.30 -21.32 -12.79
C ASP A 120 48.10 -22.32 -13.94
N ALA A 121 48.60 -22.01 -15.14
CA ALA A 121 48.54 -22.90 -16.29
C ALA A 121 49.31 -24.21 -16.03
N LEU A 122 50.49 -24.14 -15.41
CA LEU A 122 51.27 -25.33 -15.04
C LEU A 122 50.56 -26.18 -14.00
N GLN A 123 49.84 -25.58 -13.05
CA GLN A 123 49.01 -26.34 -12.11
C GLN A 123 47.82 -26.99 -12.82
N LEU A 124 47.11 -26.27 -13.69
CA LEU A 124 45.98 -26.81 -14.45
C LEU A 124 46.39 -27.94 -15.39
N MET A 125 47.55 -27.82 -16.05
CA MET A 125 48.12 -28.88 -16.89
C MET A 125 48.44 -30.15 -16.08
N LYS A 126 49.00 -30.01 -14.87
CA LYS A 126 49.25 -31.15 -13.99
C LYS A 126 47.97 -31.86 -13.57
N TYR A 127 46.92 -31.10 -13.23
CA TYR A 127 45.63 -31.69 -12.89
C TYR A 127 44.95 -32.31 -14.11
N PHE A 128 45.07 -31.70 -15.30
CA PHE A 128 44.57 -32.28 -16.55
C PHE A 128 45.26 -33.61 -16.89
N ASP A 129 46.58 -33.68 -16.71
CA ASP A 129 47.36 -34.92 -16.90
C ASP A 129 46.97 -36.01 -15.88
N GLU A 130 46.63 -35.62 -14.65
CA GLU A 130 46.10 -36.53 -13.64
C GLU A 130 44.73 -37.13 -14.05
N PHE A 131 43.85 -36.32 -14.66
CA PHE A 131 42.58 -36.79 -15.22
C PHE A 131 42.71 -37.56 -16.54
N LEU A 132 43.85 -37.48 -17.22
CA LEU A 132 44.20 -38.29 -18.40
C LEU A 132 44.66 -39.71 -18.01
N VAL A 133 45.28 -39.87 -16.84
CA VAL A 133 45.92 -41.12 -16.39
C VAL A 133 45.02 -41.96 -15.48
N ALA A 134 44.08 -41.33 -14.75
CA ALA A 134 43.21 -42.04 -13.81
C ALA A 134 41.75 -41.58 -13.88
N ASP A 135 40.81 -42.54 -13.85
CA ASP A 135 39.35 -42.31 -13.76
C ASP A 135 38.93 -41.54 -12.49
N THR A 136 39.81 -41.48 -11.49
CA THR A 136 39.65 -40.72 -10.26
C THR A 136 40.94 -39.97 -9.93
N PRO A 137 40.91 -38.64 -9.70
CA PRO A 137 42.08 -37.87 -9.32
C PRO A 137 42.60 -38.33 -7.95
N THR A 138 43.91 -38.59 -7.89
CA THR A 138 44.64 -39.02 -6.69
C THR A 138 45.10 -37.88 -5.79
N SER A 139 44.98 -36.63 -6.23
CA SER A 139 45.50 -35.49 -5.48
C SER A 139 44.64 -35.13 -4.27
N SER A 140 45.33 -34.86 -3.15
CA SER A 140 44.75 -34.50 -1.84
C SER A 140 43.74 -33.35 -1.88
N VAL A 141 43.77 -32.51 -2.91
CA VAL A 141 42.83 -31.40 -3.10
C VAL A 141 41.42 -31.90 -3.47
N PHE A 142 41.30 -33.01 -4.19
CA PHE A 142 40.01 -33.59 -4.59
C PHE A 142 39.47 -34.66 -3.63
N GLN A 143 40.30 -35.16 -2.70
CA GLN A 143 39.89 -36.12 -1.67
C GLN A 143 39.51 -35.47 -0.34
N ASP A 144 40.00 -34.26 -0.05
CA ASP A 144 39.84 -33.64 1.26
C ASP A 144 38.63 -32.69 1.29
N GLN A 145 37.63 -33.03 2.12
CA GLN A 145 36.35 -32.31 2.22
C GLN A 145 36.53 -30.87 2.73
N ALA A 146 37.66 -30.57 3.38
CA ALA A 146 38.04 -29.23 3.83
C ALA A 146 38.62 -28.32 2.71
N ARG A 147 39.06 -28.90 1.58
CA ARG A 147 39.63 -28.15 0.43
C ARG A 147 38.70 -28.07 -0.77
N ILE A 148 37.42 -28.34 -0.56
CA ILE A 148 36.41 -28.32 -1.62
C ILE A 148 36.35 -26.98 -2.37
N HIS A 149 36.64 -25.86 -1.72
CA HIS A 149 36.73 -24.55 -2.36
C HIS A 149 37.87 -24.46 -3.40
N GLU A 150 39.03 -25.07 -3.12
CA GLU A 150 40.16 -25.12 -4.04
C GLU A 150 39.88 -26.10 -5.18
N ALA A 151 39.31 -27.26 -4.87
CA ALA A 151 38.88 -28.25 -5.86
C ALA A 151 37.84 -27.68 -6.84
N ALA A 152 36.87 -26.91 -6.32
CA ALA A 152 35.83 -26.25 -7.11
C ALA A 152 36.40 -25.21 -8.09
N ASN A 153 37.33 -24.37 -7.64
CA ASN A 153 37.98 -23.39 -8.52
C ASN A 153 38.84 -24.07 -9.60
N ILE A 154 39.56 -25.14 -9.25
CA ILE A 154 40.40 -25.88 -10.19
C ILE A 154 39.53 -26.60 -11.23
N ILE A 155 38.48 -27.33 -10.81
CA ILE A 155 37.60 -28.06 -11.74
C ILE A 155 36.81 -27.11 -12.64
N GLN A 156 36.42 -25.93 -12.16
CA GLN A 156 35.75 -24.93 -12.99
C GLN A 156 36.67 -24.42 -14.10
N LYS A 157 37.92 -24.03 -13.75
CA LYS A 157 38.93 -23.62 -14.73
C LYS A 157 39.25 -24.74 -15.72
N LEU A 158 39.38 -25.98 -15.22
CA LEU A 158 39.64 -27.17 -16.02
C LEU A 158 38.48 -27.46 -16.99
N HIS A 159 37.23 -27.35 -16.54
CA HIS A 159 36.04 -27.54 -17.38
C HIS A 159 36.00 -26.50 -18.50
N GLN A 160 36.27 -25.22 -18.20
CA GLN A 160 36.32 -24.16 -19.21
C GLN A 160 37.39 -24.41 -20.27
N ILE A 161 38.60 -24.84 -19.87
CA ILE A 161 39.68 -25.19 -20.80
C ILE A 161 39.33 -26.45 -21.61
N SER A 162 38.70 -27.45 -20.97
CA SER A 162 38.28 -28.68 -21.64
C SER A 162 37.24 -28.45 -22.75
N GLN A 163 36.41 -27.41 -22.64
CA GLN A 163 35.43 -27.03 -23.66
C GLN A 163 36.09 -26.44 -24.92
N GLU A 164 37.28 -25.83 -24.80
CA GLU A 164 38.03 -25.21 -25.92
C GLU A 164 38.92 -26.20 -26.69
N LEU A 165 39.19 -27.38 -26.14
CA LEU A 165 39.99 -28.45 -26.77
C LEU A 165 39.19 -29.18 -27.87
N SER A 166 39.85 -29.74 -28.89
CA SER A 166 39.17 -30.50 -29.96
C SER A 166 38.63 -31.85 -29.46
N ASN A 167 37.47 -32.27 -29.98
CA ASN A 167 36.74 -33.45 -29.48
C ASN A 167 37.42 -34.80 -29.83
N ASP A 168 38.20 -34.87 -30.91
CA ASP A 168 38.66 -36.14 -31.50
C ASP A 168 39.57 -37.03 -30.62
N LYS A 169 40.18 -36.52 -29.55
CA LYS A 169 41.09 -37.29 -28.67
C LYS A 169 40.87 -37.11 -27.18
N PHE A 170 40.00 -36.19 -26.77
CA PHE A 170 39.83 -35.80 -25.37
C PHE A 170 38.39 -35.96 -24.89
N GLU A 171 37.55 -36.69 -25.63
CA GLU A 171 36.13 -36.84 -25.31
C GLU A 171 35.89 -37.57 -23.98
N GLU A 172 36.64 -38.64 -23.68
CA GLU A 172 36.60 -39.33 -22.39
C GLU A 172 36.98 -38.40 -21.23
N VAL A 173 38.03 -37.60 -21.41
CA VAL A 173 38.54 -36.67 -20.38
C VAL A 173 37.58 -35.51 -20.17
N LYS A 174 36.97 -34.99 -21.23
CA LYS A 174 35.89 -34.00 -21.13
C LYS A 174 34.70 -34.55 -20.36
N SER A 175 34.27 -35.78 -20.67
CA SER A 175 33.16 -36.44 -19.99
C SER A 175 33.48 -36.68 -18.50
N ASN A 176 34.70 -37.11 -18.19
CA ASN A 176 35.16 -37.30 -16.82
C ASN A 176 35.24 -35.98 -16.04
N ILE A 177 35.75 -34.91 -16.65
CA ILE A 177 35.80 -33.56 -16.04
C ILE A 177 34.39 -33.02 -15.84
N GLU A 178 33.45 -33.22 -16.77
CA GLU A 178 32.06 -32.79 -16.65
C GLU A 178 31.30 -33.59 -15.57
N ALA A 179 31.52 -34.91 -15.49
CA ALA A 179 30.99 -35.75 -14.43
C ALA A 179 31.52 -35.33 -13.04
N TYR A 180 32.82 -35.02 -12.94
CA TYR A 180 33.42 -34.50 -11.70
C TYR A 180 32.94 -33.08 -11.36
N TYR A 181 32.76 -32.22 -12.37
CA TYR A 181 32.16 -30.89 -12.20
C TYR A 181 30.76 -31.00 -11.59
N HIS A 182 29.91 -31.89 -12.11
CA HIS A 182 28.57 -32.11 -11.55
C HIS A 182 28.59 -32.77 -10.16
N LYS A 183 29.51 -33.71 -9.90
CA LYS A 183 29.68 -34.30 -8.57
C LYS A 183 30.09 -33.25 -7.53
N ILE A 184 31.03 -32.37 -7.87
CA ILE A 184 31.47 -31.29 -6.99
C ILE A 184 30.34 -30.27 -6.79
N GLU A 185 29.57 -29.92 -7.83
CA GLU A 185 28.36 -29.10 -7.68
C GLU A 185 27.36 -29.70 -6.68
N ASP A 186 27.04 -30.98 -6.81
CA ASP A 186 26.05 -31.65 -5.96
C ASP A 186 26.56 -31.81 -4.52
N GLN A 187 27.87 -32.06 -4.34
CA GLN A 187 28.52 -32.09 -3.02
C GLN A 187 28.54 -30.72 -2.35
N LEU A 188 28.85 -29.66 -3.10
CA LEU A 188 28.79 -28.27 -2.62
C LEU A 188 27.38 -27.89 -2.16
N ILE A 189 26.34 -28.28 -2.92
CA ILE A 189 24.94 -28.04 -2.54
C ILE A 189 24.57 -28.83 -1.28
N ALA A 190 25.00 -30.09 -1.15
CA ALA A 190 24.76 -30.90 0.04
C ALA A 190 25.47 -30.34 1.29
N LEU A 191 26.71 -29.88 1.14
CA LEU A 191 27.46 -29.20 2.20
C LEU A 191 26.83 -27.88 2.59
N PHE A 192 26.34 -27.10 1.61
CA PHE A 192 25.61 -25.87 1.87
C PHE A 192 24.33 -26.15 2.67
N LYS A 193 23.59 -27.23 2.34
CA LYS A 193 22.42 -27.67 3.10
C LYS A 193 22.77 -28.07 4.53
N ASN A 194 23.87 -28.81 4.73
CA ASN A 194 24.32 -29.20 6.06
C ASN A 194 24.80 -28.01 6.90
N ALA A 195 25.54 -27.07 6.29
CA ALA A 195 25.97 -25.83 6.93
C ALA A 195 24.76 -24.97 7.34
N HIS A 196 23.70 -24.97 6.52
CA HIS A 196 22.44 -24.30 6.86
C HIS A 196 21.77 -24.90 8.10
N TYR A 197 21.72 -26.23 8.23
CA TYR A 197 21.21 -26.87 9.45
C TYR A 197 22.10 -26.64 10.68
N ALA A 198 23.41 -26.57 10.49
CA ALA A 198 24.38 -26.30 11.55
C ALA A 198 24.40 -24.82 11.99
N GLY A 199 23.84 -23.91 11.20
CA GLY A 199 23.81 -22.47 11.48
C GLY A 199 25.15 -21.75 11.24
N GLU A 200 26.08 -22.38 10.52
CA GLU A 200 27.41 -21.81 10.28
C GLU A 200 27.39 -20.79 9.13
N MET A 201 27.36 -19.50 9.48
CA MET A 201 27.24 -18.41 8.51
C MET A 201 28.50 -18.20 7.65
N GLU A 202 29.70 -18.37 8.22
CA GLU A 202 30.95 -18.15 7.48
C GLU A 202 31.20 -19.22 6.43
N THR A 203 30.91 -20.48 6.74
CA THR A 203 31.02 -21.59 5.80
C THR A 203 29.96 -21.49 4.70
N MET A 204 28.72 -21.09 5.03
CA MET A 204 27.69 -20.78 4.02
C MET A 204 28.11 -19.66 3.08
N LYS A 205 28.75 -18.59 3.58
CA LYS A 205 29.23 -17.47 2.75
C LYS A 205 30.33 -17.93 1.80
N ALA A 206 31.35 -18.63 2.31
CA ALA A 206 32.44 -19.17 1.49
C ALA A 206 31.90 -20.15 0.42
N LEU A 207 30.96 -21.01 0.78
CA LEU A 207 30.32 -21.94 -0.15
C LEU A 207 29.53 -21.19 -1.24
N ALA A 208 28.74 -20.17 -0.86
CA ALA A 208 27.98 -19.36 -1.80
C ALA A 208 28.88 -18.60 -2.78
N GLU A 209 30.00 -18.04 -2.32
CA GLU A 209 31.00 -17.38 -3.16
C GLU A 209 31.63 -18.38 -4.15
N THR A 210 31.97 -19.59 -3.69
CA THR A 210 32.52 -20.63 -4.57
C THR A 210 31.50 -21.25 -5.53
N LEU A 211 30.21 -21.24 -5.19
CA LEU A 211 29.12 -21.73 -6.03
C LEU A 211 28.65 -20.69 -7.06
N LEU A 212 28.98 -19.41 -6.89
CA LEU A 212 28.61 -18.31 -7.80
C LEU A 212 28.97 -18.56 -9.28
N PRO A 213 30.15 -19.13 -9.61
CA PRO A 213 30.54 -19.36 -11.00
C PRO A 213 29.88 -20.61 -11.62
N PHE A 214 29.18 -21.41 -10.83
CA PHE A 214 28.61 -22.68 -11.27
C PHE A 214 27.20 -22.49 -11.86
N LYS A 215 26.89 -23.25 -12.92
CA LYS A 215 25.58 -23.16 -13.60
C LYS A 215 24.42 -23.54 -12.68
N LYS A 216 24.64 -24.43 -11.70
CA LYS A 216 23.60 -24.85 -10.73
C LYS A 216 23.40 -23.90 -9.54
N TYR A 217 24.00 -22.70 -9.52
CA TYR A 217 23.78 -21.73 -8.44
C TYR A 217 22.30 -21.45 -8.14
N GLN A 218 21.45 -21.41 -9.18
CA GLN A 218 19.99 -21.25 -9.01
C GLN A 218 19.33 -22.41 -8.25
N LYS A 219 19.80 -23.65 -8.43
CA LYS A 219 19.32 -24.82 -7.69
C LYS A 219 19.76 -24.74 -6.23
N CYS A 220 20.95 -24.23 -5.95
CA CYS A 220 21.40 -23.97 -4.57
C CYS A 220 20.47 -22.97 -3.86
N ILE A 221 20.06 -21.90 -4.56
CA ILE A 221 19.09 -20.94 -4.03
C ILE A 221 17.72 -21.60 -3.79
N GLU A 222 17.24 -22.44 -4.71
CA GLU A 222 15.97 -23.16 -4.54
C GLU A 222 15.99 -24.12 -3.35
N VAL A 223 17.10 -24.86 -3.17
CA VAL A 223 17.31 -25.73 -2.00
C VAL A 223 17.36 -24.90 -0.71
N PHE A 224 18.08 -23.77 -0.71
CA PHE A 224 18.12 -22.85 0.43
C PHE A 224 16.72 -22.35 0.80
N ILE A 225 15.94 -21.89 -0.18
CA ILE A 225 14.57 -21.40 0.03
C ILE A 225 13.70 -22.53 0.59
N THR A 226 13.78 -23.72 0.00
CA THR A 226 12.97 -24.87 0.42
C THR A 226 13.29 -25.30 1.86
N GLU A 227 14.57 -25.34 2.23
CA GLU A 227 15.00 -25.70 3.58
C GLU A 227 14.68 -24.60 4.62
N SER A 228 14.81 -23.33 4.23
CA SER A 228 14.38 -22.21 5.09
C SER A 228 12.87 -22.23 5.35
N GLN A 229 12.07 -22.69 4.39
CA GLN A 229 10.62 -22.75 4.48
C GLN A 229 10.07 -23.94 5.28
N LYS A 230 10.76 -25.09 5.26
CA LYS A 230 10.27 -26.35 5.88
C LYS A 230 10.07 -26.27 7.40
N SER A 231 10.72 -25.32 8.07
CA SER A 231 10.80 -25.27 9.53
C SER A 231 9.83 -24.30 10.20
N GLN A 232 9.01 -23.55 9.45
CA GLN A 232 8.35 -22.33 10.00
C GLN A 232 6.84 -22.14 9.74
N PHE A 233 6.17 -23.00 8.97
CA PHE A 233 4.72 -22.83 8.68
C PHE A 233 3.80 -23.63 9.62
N ASN A 234 4.01 -23.53 10.94
CA ASN A 234 3.22 -24.27 11.94
C ASN A 234 2.17 -23.42 12.66
N SER A 235 2.06 -22.11 12.42
CA SER A 235 1.08 -21.27 13.12
C SER A 235 -0.24 -21.09 12.36
N GLN A 236 -1.31 -20.77 13.10
CA GLN A 236 -2.63 -20.43 12.53
C GLN A 236 -2.62 -19.17 11.64
N ASP A 237 -1.58 -18.32 11.73
CA ASP A 237 -1.43 -17.05 11.02
C ASP A 237 -0.18 -17.09 10.13
N VAL A 238 -0.28 -17.79 9.00
CA VAL A 238 0.79 -17.91 7.98
C VAL A 238 1.42 -16.55 7.62
N PHE A 239 0.64 -15.46 7.63
CA PHE A 239 1.14 -14.12 7.32
C PHE A 239 2.15 -13.56 8.34
N LYS A 240 2.05 -13.93 9.62
CA LYS A 240 3.02 -13.49 10.64
C LYS A 240 4.31 -14.28 10.52
N ASP A 241 4.19 -15.59 10.34
CA ASP A 241 5.33 -16.49 10.13
C ASP A 241 6.14 -16.07 8.90
N VAL A 242 5.48 -15.63 7.83
CA VAL A 242 6.16 -15.12 6.63
C VAL A 242 6.96 -13.85 6.94
N VAL A 243 6.45 -12.92 7.74
CA VAL A 243 7.21 -11.70 8.10
C VAL A 243 8.43 -12.03 8.95
N GLU A 244 8.29 -12.96 9.89
CA GLU A 244 9.37 -13.39 10.78
C GLU A 244 10.44 -14.18 10.01
N LEU A 245 10.03 -15.12 9.15
CA LEU A 245 10.89 -15.81 8.19
C LEU A 245 11.65 -14.81 7.33
N CYS A 246 10.95 -13.85 6.71
CA CYS A 246 11.59 -12.84 5.87
C CYS A 246 12.57 -11.96 6.64
N ARG A 247 12.33 -11.65 7.91
CA ARG A 247 13.27 -10.88 8.75
C ARG A 247 14.53 -11.69 9.04
N ASN A 248 14.37 -12.94 9.49
CA ASN A 248 15.49 -13.82 9.85
C ASN A 248 16.32 -14.17 8.62
N VAL A 249 15.66 -14.51 7.52
CA VAL A 249 16.32 -14.88 6.27
C VAL A 249 16.94 -13.65 5.59
N ASN A 250 16.39 -12.44 5.71
CA ASN A 250 17.05 -11.25 5.17
C ASN A 250 18.38 -10.95 5.87
N GLY A 251 18.47 -11.16 7.19
CA GLY A 251 19.75 -11.08 7.92
C GLY A 251 20.76 -12.08 7.40
N LEU A 252 20.35 -13.35 7.27
CA LEU A 252 21.19 -14.43 6.74
C LEU A 252 21.60 -14.17 5.28
N VAL A 253 20.66 -13.79 4.41
CA VAL A 253 20.89 -13.57 2.99
C VAL A 253 21.83 -12.39 2.74
N LYS A 254 21.71 -11.30 3.51
CA LYS A 254 22.68 -10.19 3.44
C LYS A 254 24.07 -10.61 3.89
N SER A 255 24.18 -11.47 4.90
CA SER A 255 25.48 -11.94 5.40
C SER A 255 26.13 -12.98 4.48
N VAL A 256 25.33 -13.86 3.86
CA VAL A 256 25.79 -15.02 3.06
C VAL A 256 25.96 -14.68 1.58
N PHE A 257 25.04 -13.90 0.99
CA PHE A 257 25.01 -13.67 -0.46
C PHE A 257 25.42 -12.26 -0.88
N GLY A 258 25.64 -11.33 0.07
CA GLY A 258 26.13 -9.98 -0.20
C GLY A 258 25.35 -9.27 -1.30
N ILE A 259 26.01 -9.02 -2.45
CA ILE A 259 25.47 -8.31 -3.62
C ILE A 259 24.29 -9.05 -4.27
N ASN A 260 24.29 -10.39 -4.24
CA ASN A 260 23.20 -11.21 -4.79
C ASN A 260 22.05 -11.41 -3.80
N GLY A 261 22.15 -10.87 -2.59
CA GLY A 261 21.15 -11.04 -1.55
C GLY A 261 19.77 -10.52 -1.96
N GLU A 262 19.72 -9.45 -2.75
CA GLU A 262 18.47 -8.88 -3.22
C GLU A 262 17.73 -9.83 -4.19
N MET A 263 18.46 -10.46 -5.12
CA MET A 263 17.88 -11.46 -6.04
C MET A 263 17.39 -12.71 -5.31
N VAL A 264 18.15 -13.19 -4.32
CA VAL A 264 17.77 -14.34 -3.49
C VAL A 264 16.51 -14.02 -2.69
N MET A 265 16.43 -12.82 -2.12
CA MET A 265 15.25 -12.37 -1.38
C MET A 265 14.02 -12.25 -2.30
N GLY A 266 14.18 -11.74 -3.52
CA GLY A 266 13.10 -11.69 -4.52
C GLY A 266 12.56 -13.08 -4.88
N LYS A 267 13.45 -14.05 -5.13
CA LYS A 267 13.07 -15.43 -5.45
C LYS A 267 12.45 -16.16 -4.25
N LEU A 268 12.91 -15.87 -3.04
CA LEU A 268 12.31 -16.35 -1.80
C LEU A 268 10.88 -15.84 -1.64
N VAL A 269 10.66 -14.54 -1.80
CA VAL A 269 9.30 -13.95 -1.71
C VAL A 269 8.39 -14.51 -2.79
N GLN A 270 8.87 -14.69 -4.02
CA GLN A 270 8.09 -15.36 -5.07
C GLN A 270 7.61 -16.75 -4.64
N ASN A 271 8.54 -17.58 -4.16
CA ASN A 271 8.22 -18.95 -3.74
C ASN A 271 7.24 -18.97 -2.55
N ILE A 272 7.40 -18.06 -1.58
CA ILE A 272 6.44 -17.92 -0.47
C ILE A 272 5.04 -17.59 -0.99
N TYR A 273 4.90 -16.65 -1.94
CA TYR A 273 3.60 -16.29 -2.50
C TYR A 273 2.95 -17.44 -3.29
N GLU A 274 3.73 -18.13 -4.13
CA GLU A 274 3.24 -19.23 -4.98
C GLU A 274 2.98 -20.54 -4.22
N VAL A 275 3.76 -20.84 -3.17
CA VAL A 275 3.66 -22.13 -2.47
C VAL A 275 2.94 -22.01 -1.14
N ALA A 276 3.29 -21.05 -0.30
CA ALA A 276 2.71 -20.94 1.05
C ALA A 276 1.39 -20.15 1.04
N ILE A 277 1.41 -18.93 0.49
CA ILE A 277 0.23 -18.05 0.48
C ILE A 277 -0.84 -18.63 -0.43
N GLN A 278 -0.49 -19.08 -1.64
CA GLN A 278 -1.46 -19.67 -2.56
C GLN A 278 -2.14 -20.91 -1.95
N LYS A 279 -1.39 -21.85 -1.36
CA LYS A 279 -2.00 -23.02 -0.68
C LYS A 279 -2.91 -22.63 0.47
N HIS A 280 -2.52 -21.65 1.28
CA HIS A 280 -3.35 -21.18 2.39
C HIS A 280 -4.61 -20.44 1.91
N VAL A 281 -4.50 -19.66 0.82
CA VAL A 281 -5.63 -19.00 0.16
C VAL A 281 -6.57 -20.05 -0.43
N ASP A 282 -6.05 -21.03 -1.18
CA ASP A 282 -6.84 -22.12 -1.75
C ASP A 282 -7.54 -22.95 -0.66
N HIS A 283 -6.87 -23.24 0.46
CA HIS A 283 -7.48 -23.96 1.58
C HIS A 283 -8.57 -23.16 2.31
N LYS A 284 -8.39 -21.85 2.50
CA LYS A 284 -9.38 -20.99 3.17
C LYS A 284 -10.50 -20.48 2.25
N LEU A 285 -10.31 -20.54 0.94
CA LEU A 285 -11.31 -20.16 -0.06
C LEU A 285 -11.97 -21.39 -0.73
N ASP A 286 -11.69 -22.60 -0.25
CA ASP A 286 -12.34 -23.80 -0.76
C ASP A 286 -13.85 -23.72 -0.51
N GLU A 287 -14.62 -23.70 -1.60
CA GLU A 287 -16.08 -23.50 -1.61
C GLU A 287 -16.84 -24.55 -0.78
N ARG A 288 -16.19 -25.69 -0.50
CA ARG A 288 -16.76 -26.81 0.26
C ARG A 288 -16.84 -26.55 1.77
N LEU A 289 -16.14 -25.54 2.29
CA LEU A 289 -15.98 -25.29 3.73
C LEU A 289 -16.75 -24.08 4.26
N GLN A 290 -17.36 -23.24 3.42
CA GLN A 290 -17.95 -21.96 3.87
C GLN A 290 -19.37 -21.72 3.36
N GLN A 291 -20.25 -21.32 4.29
CA GLN A 291 -21.51 -20.65 3.97
C GLN A 291 -21.20 -19.33 3.24
N ASN A 292 -21.99 -19.00 2.21
CA ASN A 292 -21.78 -17.88 1.27
C ASN A 292 -21.42 -16.52 1.93
N ASP A 293 -21.87 -16.28 3.16
CA ASP A 293 -21.57 -15.07 3.95
C ASP A 293 -20.10 -14.95 4.39
N SER A 294 -19.42 -16.07 4.67
CA SER A 294 -18.04 -16.04 5.18
C SER A 294 -17.01 -15.92 4.05
N TYR A 295 -17.34 -16.40 2.85
CA TYR A 295 -16.42 -16.44 1.71
C TYR A 295 -15.93 -15.06 1.28
N LEU A 296 -16.84 -14.11 1.04
CA LEU A 296 -16.47 -12.75 0.59
C LEU A 296 -15.74 -11.97 1.69
N GLU A 297 -16.09 -12.18 2.96
CA GLU A 297 -15.40 -11.57 4.09
C GLU A 297 -13.99 -12.15 4.27
N ASN A 298 -13.83 -13.47 4.11
CA ASN A 298 -12.53 -14.13 4.17
C ASN A 298 -11.65 -13.74 2.99
N LEU A 299 -12.19 -13.64 1.78
CA LEU A 299 -11.48 -13.13 0.61
C LEU A 299 -10.98 -11.70 0.85
N TYR A 300 -11.85 -10.81 1.36
CA TYR A 300 -11.47 -9.44 1.73
C TYR A 300 -10.37 -9.43 2.80
N ARG A 301 -10.52 -10.21 3.88
CA ARG A 301 -9.53 -10.30 4.96
C ARG A 301 -8.19 -10.84 4.46
N LEU A 302 -8.18 -11.88 3.64
CA LEU A 302 -6.96 -12.48 3.08
C LEU A 302 -6.28 -11.53 2.10
N TYR A 303 -7.05 -10.86 1.23
CA TYR A 303 -6.51 -9.86 0.31
C TYR A 303 -5.92 -8.66 1.05
N SER A 304 -6.62 -8.16 2.08
CA SER A 304 -6.14 -7.05 2.93
C SER A 304 -4.86 -7.44 3.70
N LYS A 305 -4.84 -8.62 4.34
CA LYS A 305 -3.63 -9.16 5.00
C LYS A 305 -2.47 -9.34 4.01
N THR A 306 -2.74 -9.78 2.79
CA THR A 306 -1.70 -9.93 1.74
C THR A 306 -1.17 -8.58 1.26
N LYS A 307 -2.03 -7.57 1.16
CA LYS A 307 -1.63 -6.19 0.81
C LYS A 307 -0.80 -5.55 1.91
N GLU A 308 -1.16 -5.77 3.18
CA GLU A 308 -0.39 -5.31 4.34
C GLU A 308 0.96 -6.03 4.43
N LEU A 309 0.98 -7.34 4.16
CA LEU A 309 2.23 -8.11 4.04
C LEU A 309 3.12 -7.54 2.94
N GLY A 310 2.57 -7.25 1.76
CA GLY A 310 3.31 -6.61 0.67
C GLY A 310 3.95 -5.28 1.07
N LYS A 311 3.25 -4.44 1.85
CA LYS A 311 3.83 -3.20 2.40
C LYS A 311 4.97 -3.47 3.39
N LYS A 312 4.80 -4.42 4.31
CA LYS A 312 5.86 -4.81 5.26
C LYS A 312 7.07 -5.43 4.56
N LEU A 313 6.86 -6.09 3.42
CA LEU A 313 7.93 -6.66 2.62
C LEU A 313 8.62 -5.63 1.73
N SER A 314 7.94 -4.56 1.30
CA SER A 314 8.57 -3.49 0.51
C SER A 314 9.65 -2.72 1.26
N ASP A 315 9.66 -2.78 2.60
CA ASP A 315 10.73 -2.22 3.43
C ASP A 315 12.06 -2.98 3.25
N TYR A 316 12.00 -4.25 2.84
CA TYR A 316 13.17 -5.02 2.47
C TYR A 316 13.46 -4.78 0.99
N LYS A 317 14.55 -4.07 0.67
CA LYS A 317 14.99 -3.83 -0.71
C LYS A 317 15.15 -5.16 -1.47
N LEU A 318 14.12 -5.54 -2.23
CA LEU A 318 14.00 -6.85 -2.89
C LEU A 318 14.67 -6.89 -4.29
N GLY A 319 15.44 -5.87 -4.67
CA GLY A 319 16.14 -5.76 -5.96
C GLY A 319 15.25 -5.88 -7.21
N SER A 320 13.93 -5.95 -7.02
CA SER A 320 12.92 -6.17 -8.04
C SER A 320 11.91 -5.03 -7.98
N ASP A 321 11.40 -4.66 -9.16
CA ASP A 321 10.55 -3.49 -9.39
C ASP A 321 9.54 -3.24 -8.27
N SER A 322 9.21 -1.97 -8.01
CA SER A 322 8.12 -1.55 -7.11
C SER A 322 6.77 -2.24 -7.42
N SER A 323 6.63 -2.79 -8.63
CA SER A 323 5.48 -3.55 -9.12
C SER A 323 5.55 -5.08 -8.89
N PHE A 324 6.68 -5.63 -8.48
CA PHE A 324 6.90 -7.08 -8.33
C PHE A 324 5.93 -7.71 -7.31
N LEU A 325 5.85 -7.11 -6.11
CA LEU A 325 4.92 -7.57 -5.07
C LEU A 325 3.46 -7.45 -5.50
N HIS A 326 3.13 -6.39 -6.23
CA HIS A 326 1.78 -6.19 -6.78
C HIS A 326 1.44 -7.27 -7.83
N ARG A 327 2.40 -7.68 -8.66
CA ARG A 327 2.23 -8.77 -9.63
C ARG A 327 2.02 -10.11 -8.93
N LEU A 328 2.82 -10.43 -7.91
CA LEU A 328 2.64 -11.66 -7.12
C LEU A 328 1.27 -11.71 -6.44
N GLN A 329 0.86 -10.60 -5.81
CA GLN A 329 -0.47 -10.48 -5.21
C GLN A 329 -1.58 -10.71 -6.25
N LYS A 330 -1.49 -10.07 -7.42
CA LYS A 330 -2.47 -10.24 -8.49
C LYS A 330 -2.51 -11.68 -9.00
N ASN A 331 -1.37 -12.35 -9.10
CA ASN A 331 -1.30 -13.74 -9.56
C ASN A 331 -2.02 -14.70 -8.61
N VAL A 332 -1.77 -14.58 -7.30
CA VAL A 332 -2.42 -15.43 -6.28
C VAL A 332 -3.94 -15.28 -6.29
N PHE A 333 -4.45 -14.05 -6.46
CA PHE A 333 -5.90 -13.78 -6.41
C PHE A 333 -6.59 -13.75 -7.77
N SER A 334 -5.87 -13.87 -8.89
CA SER A 334 -6.39 -13.70 -10.26
C SER A 334 -7.63 -14.54 -10.55
N LYS A 335 -7.62 -15.81 -10.13
CA LYS A 335 -8.74 -16.75 -10.30
C LYS A 335 -9.99 -16.28 -9.54
N TYR A 336 -9.81 -15.79 -8.31
CA TYR A 336 -10.92 -15.38 -7.44
C TYR A 336 -11.49 -14.01 -7.80
N LEU A 337 -10.65 -13.08 -8.28
CA LEU A 337 -11.06 -11.72 -8.63
C LEU A 337 -11.90 -11.65 -9.92
N ASN A 338 -11.71 -12.60 -10.85
CA ASN A 338 -12.48 -12.62 -12.10
C ASN A 338 -13.97 -12.92 -11.86
N ASP A 339 -14.28 -13.80 -10.91
CA ASP A 339 -15.66 -14.16 -10.57
C ASP A 339 -16.24 -13.34 -9.40
N TYR A 340 -15.40 -12.55 -8.72
CA TYR A 340 -15.77 -11.78 -7.53
C TYR A 340 -16.96 -10.86 -7.78
N ILE A 341 -16.96 -10.08 -8.86
CA ILE A 341 -18.01 -9.08 -9.13
C ILE A 341 -19.39 -9.76 -9.27
N LYS A 342 -19.46 -10.87 -10.01
CA LYS A 342 -20.71 -11.63 -10.19
C LYS A 342 -21.20 -12.21 -8.87
N ARG A 343 -20.28 -12.76 -8.06
CA ARG A 343 -20.61 -13.33 -6.75
C ARG A 343 -21.04 -12.28 -5.73
N GLU A 344 -20.39 -11.11 -5.74
CA GLU A 344 -20.73 -9.99 -4.85
C GLU A 344 -22.12 -9.42 -5.17
N LEU A 345 -22.46 -9.24 -6.46
CA LEU A 345 -23.80 -8.79 -6.86
C LEU A 345 -24.87 -9.81 -6.47
N LYS A 346 -24.65 -11.11 -6.76
CA LYS A 346 -25.58 -12.18 -6.38
C LYS A 346 -25.77 -12.25 -4.86
N TYR A 347 -24.67 -12.20 -4.12
CA TYR A 347 -24.69 -12.18 -2.65
C TYR A 347 -25.47 -10.99 -2.09
N LEU A 348 -25.25 -9.80 -2.65
CA LEU A 348 -25.93 -8.59 -2.22
C LEU A 348 -27.44 -8.69 -2.46
N THR A 349 -27.86 -9.16 -3.64
CA THR A 349 -29.28 -9.38 -3.97
C THR A 349 -29.92 -10.38 -3.02
N GLU A 350 -29.33 -11.58 -2.85
CA GLU A 350 -29.87 -12.63 -1.97
C GLU A 350 -29.96 -12.15 -0.51
N LYS A 351 -28.97 -11.39 -0.04
CA LYS A 351 -28.96 -10.87 1.34
C LYS A 351 -29.97 -9.74 1.55
N CYS A 352 -30.16 -8.87 0.57
CA CYS A 352 -31.21 -7.86 0.60
C CYS A 352 -32.61 -8.50 0.60
N GLU A 353 -32.83 -9.50 -0.26
CA GLU A 353 -34.09 -10.26 -0.32
C GLU A 353 -34.39 -11.00 0.99
N LEU A 354 -33.38 -11.62 1.61
CA LEU A 354 -33.54 -12.32 2.88
C LEU A 354 -33.86 -11.35 4.03
N LEU A 355 -33.22 -10.18 4.08
CA LEU A 355 -33.52 -9.15 5.07
C LEU A 355 -34.95 -8.63 4.94
N LEU A 356 -35.40 -8.38 3.70
CA LEU A 356 -36.76 -7.95 3.43
C LEU A 356 -37.76 -9.07 3.77
N SER A 357 -37.51 -10.30 3.35
CA SER A 357 -38.40 -11.45 3.61
C SER A 357 -38.53 -11.71 5.11
N ARG A 358 -37.42 -11.72 5.86
CA ARG A 358 -37.43 -11.87 7.32
C ARG A 358 -38.23 -10.75 8.01
N TYR A 359 -38.13 -9.53 7.50
CA TYR A 359 -38.92 -8.41 8.00
C TYR A 359 -40.41 -8.62 7.72
N TYR A 360 -40.82 -8.89 6.49
CA TYR A 360 -42.22 -9.10 6.15
C TYR A 360 -42.83 -10.33 6.84
N GLU A 361 -42.05 -11.40 7.02
CA GLU A 361 -42.43 -12.57 7.83
C GLU A 361 -42.62 -12.21 9.30
N SER A 362 -41.77 -11.35 9.88
CA SER A 362 -41.91 -10.91 11.28
C SER A 362 -43.18 -10.10 11.53
N ILE A 363 -43.70 -9.46 10.48
CA ILE A 363 -44.96 -8.70 10.49
C ILE A 363 -46.16 -9.58 10.11
N GLY A 364 -45.92 -10.83 9.65
CA GLY A 364 -46.96 -11.72 9.15
C GLY A 364 -47.56 -11.26 7.81
N HIS A 365 -46.82 -10.46 7.04
CA HIS A 365 -47.28 -9.86 5.79
C HIS A 365 -46.69 -10.60 4.59
N GLN A 366 -47.55 -11.02 3.65
CA GLN A 366 -47.10 -11.50 2.34
C GLN A 366 -47.25 -10.38 1.32
N LYS A 367 -46.14 -10.03 0.63
CA LYS A 367 -46.17 -9.07 -0.46
C LYS A 367 -47.18 -9.54 -1.52
N ARG A 368 -48.24 -8.77 -1.73
CA ARG A 368 -49.11 -8.95 -2.89
C ARG A 368 -48.34 -8.49 -4.12
N GLU A 369 -48.24 -9.33 -5.14
CA GLU A 369 -47.72 -8.93 -6.45
C GLU A 369 -48.42 -7.65 -6.90
N LYS A 370 -47.65 -6.68 -7.38
CA LYS A 370 -48.18 -5.46 -8.00
C LYS A 370 -49.07 -5.89 -9.16
N VAL A 371 -50.38 -6.00 -8.92
CA VAL A 371 -51.36 -6.09 -10.00
C VAL A 371 -51.11 -4.86 -10.87
N HIS A 372 -50.80 -5.07 -12.14
CA HIS A 372 -50.50 -4.02 -13.10
C HIS A 372 -51.75 -3.18 -13.31
N VAL A 373 -51.99 -2.21 -12.43
CA VAL A 373 -53.09 -1.27 -12.53
C VAL A 373 -52.71 -0.26 -13.60
N SER A 374 -53.22 -0.48 -14.82
CA SER A 374 -53.15 0.46 -15.94
C SER A 374 -53.49 1.88 -15.45
N GLY A 375 -52.68 2.89 -15.83
CA GLY A 375 -52.69 4.24 -15.25
C GLY A 375 -54.03 4.99 -15.26
N PHE A 376 -55.03 4.46 -15.98
CA PHE A 376 -56.41 4.94 -15.91
C PHE A 376 -57.10 4.61 -14.55
N ASN A 377 -56.84 3.45 -13.98
CA ASN A 377 -57.43 3.02 -12.71
C ASN A 377 -56.83 3.75 -11.49
N GLU A 378 -55.60 4.26 -11.61
CA GLU A 378 -54.94 5.07 -10.58
C GLU A 378 -55.54 6.48 -10.52
N PHE A 379 -55.80 7.09 -11.68
CA PHE A 379 -56.53 8.36 -11.77
C PHE A 379 -57.97 8.25 -11.23
N VAL A 380 -58.67 7.15 -11.52
CA VAL A 380 -60.02 6.87 -11.02
C VAL A 380 -60.03 6.63 -9.49
N ARG A 381 -58.97 6.05 -8.92
CA ARG A 381 -58.80 5.93 -7.45
C ARG A 381 -58.54 7.27 -6.77
N LEU A 382 -57.68 8.12 -7.34
CA LEU A 382 -57.38 9.46 -6.82
C LEU A 382 -58.58 10.42 -6.89
N THR A 383 -59.48 10.23 -7.86
CA THR A 383 -60.68 11.06 -8.07
C THR A 383 -61.94 10.53 -7.38
N GLY A 384 -61.88 9.35 -6.72
CA GLY A 384 -62.97 8.82 -5.90
C GLY A 384 -64.21 8.32 -6.67
N LEU A 385 -64.09 8.03 -7.97
CA LEU A 385 -65.25 7.73 -8.83
C LEU A 385 -65.77 6.28 -8.75
N THR A 386 -65.11 5.38 -8.01
CA THR A 386 -65.62 4.04 -7.74
C THR A 386 -65.43 3.65 -6.27
N GLN A 387 -66.47 3.87 -5.46
CA GLN A 387 -66.61 3.22 -4.16
C GLN A 387 -66.78 1.71 -4.38
N THR A 388 -65.69 0.96 -4.24
CA THR A 388 -65.77 -0.46 -3.87
C THR A 388 -65.25 -0.58 -2.45
N SER A 389 -66.21 -0.59 -1.54
CA SER A 389 -66.04 -0.87 -0.12
C SER A 389 -65.51 -2.29 0.06
N GLN A 390 -64.20 -2.47 0.04
CA GLN A 390 -63.57 -3.63 0.66
C GLN A 390 -63.02 -3.21 2.01
N GLN A 391 -63.84 -3.41 3.05
CA GLN A 391 -63.36 -3.60 4.41
C GLN A 391 -62.34 -4.75 4.38
N GLN A 392 -61.05 -4.46 4.42
CA GLN A 392 -60.05 -5.43 4.84
C GLN A 392 -59.77 -5.22 6.33
N SER A 393 -59.82 -6.33 7.04
CA SER A 393 -59.73 -6.47 8.48
C SER A 393 -58.52 -5.74 9.07
N ASP A 394 -58.82 -4.99 10.14
CA ASP A 394 -57.87 -4.68 11.20
C ASP A 394 -57.06 -5.93 11.60
N ASN A 395 -55.73 -5.84 11.58
CA ASN A 395 -54.92 -6.35 12.71
C ASN A 395 -53.40 -6.08 12.70
N THR A 396 -52.81 -5.34 11.76
CA THR A 396 -51.41 -4.92 11.90
C THR A 396 -51.33 -3.40 12.11
N LYS A 397 -50.90 -3.00 13.32
CA LYS A 397 -50.68 -1.60 13.74
C LYS A 397 -49.44 -0.94 13.10
N GLU A 398 -48.81 -1.59 12.13
CA GLU A 398 -47.45 -1.23 11.71
C GLU A 398 -47.45 -0.45 10.40
N THR A 399 -46.61 0.57 10.33
CA THR A 399 -46.43 1.47 9.19
C THR A 399 -45.73 0.82 7.99
N TYR A 400 -45.54 -0.52 7.99
CA TYR A 400 -44.78 -1.34 7.01
C TYR A 400 -43.38 -0.83 6.63
N LEU A 401 -42.95 0.31 7.17
CA LEU A 401 -41.66 0.97 7.08
C LEU A 401 -40.93 0.81 8.40
N ASN A 402 -39.70 0.31 8.34
CA ASN A 402 -38.86 0.18 9.51
C ASN A 402 -37.46 0.73 9.23
N GLN A 403 -37.10 1.75 10.01
CA GLN A 403 -35.79 2.39 9.93
C GLN A 403 -34.64 1.42 10.19
N HIS A 404 -34.82 0.39 11.03
CA HIS A 404 -33.80 -0.64 11.27
C HIS A 404 -33.51 -1.51 10.05
N VAL A 405 -34.53 -1.80 9.23
CA VAL A 405 -34.35 -2.54 7.97
C VAL A 405 -33.58 -1.69 6.97
N ALA A 406 -33.94 -0.41 6.85
CA ALA A 406 -33.21 0.55 6.03
C ALA A 406 -31.74 0.67 6.46
N VAL A 407 -31.45 0.84 7.75
CA VAL A 407 -30.07 0.88 8.27
C VAL A 407 -29.33 -0.44 8.00
N SER A 408 -29.99 -1.58 8.13
CA SER A 408 -29.39 -2.89 7.84
C SER A 408 -29.03 -3.03 6.36
N LEU A 409 -29.91 -2.64 5.44
CA LEU A 409 -29.66 -2.64 3.99
C LEU A 409 -28.52 -1.69 3.61
N LEU A 410 -28.50 -0.48 4.19
CA LEU A 410 -27.41 0.48 4.01
C LEU A 410 -26.08 -0.08 4.53
N LEU A 411 -26.07 -0.81 5.65
CA LEU A 411 -24.88 -1.44 6.20
C LEU A 411 -24.34 -2.56 5.29
N VAL A 412 -25.21 -3.41 4.75
CA VAL A 412 -24.79 -4.46 3.80
C VAL A 412 -24.19 -3.81 2.55
N ASN A 413 -24.85 -2.79 1.99
CA ASN A 413 -24.33 -2.06 0.84
C ASN A 413 -22.97 -1.39 1.14
N LYS A 414 -22.82 -0.75 2.31
CA LYS A 414 -21.55 -0.15 2.75
C LYS A 414 -20.41 -1.16 2.83
N ASN A 415 -20.69 -2.36 3.34
CA ASN A 415 -19.69 -3.42 3.43
C ASN A 415 -19.32 -3.94 2.04
N SER A 416 -20.29 -4.12 1.13
CA SER A 416 -20.05 -4.48 -0.27
C SER A 416 -19.22 -3.43 -1.01
N LEU A 417 -19.50 -2.14 -0.83
CA LEU A 417 -18.71 -1.05 -1.41
C LEU A 417 -17.26 -1.07 -0.91
N ARG A 418 -17.03 -1.25 0.40
CA ARG A 418 -15.68 -1.39 0.98
C ARG A 418 -14.92 -2.59 0.42
N ARG A 419 -15.59 -3.71 0.17
CA ARG A 419 -14.98 -4.87 -0.48
C ARG A 419 -14.63 -4.54 -1.93
N CYS A 420 -15.55 -3.92 -2.68
CA CYS A 420 -15.29 -3.54 -4.07
C CYS A 420 -14.17 -2.52 -4.24
N GLU A 421 -14.04 -1.53 -3.36
CA GLU A 421 -12.92 -0.58 -3.37
C GLU A 421 -11.55 -1.29 -3.30
N MET A 422 -11.45 -2.37 -2.52
CA MET A 422 -10.20 -3.09 -2.32
C MET A 422 -9.95 -4.20 -3.35
N LEU A 423 -10.99 -4.91 -3.80
CA LEU A 423 -10.85 -6.09 -4.66
C LEU A 423 -11.04 -5.79 -6.15
N CYS A 424 -11.80 -4.76 -6.50
CA CYS A 424 -12.05 -4.45 -7.90
C CYS A 424 -10.85 -3.76 -8.55
N LYS A 425 -10.70 -3.95 -9.87
CA LYS A 425 -9.72 -3.19 -10.65
C LYS A 425 -10.14 -1.73 -10.71
N SER A 426 -9.18 -0.82 -10.66
CA SER A 426 -9.45 0.63 -10.76
C SER A 426 -10.23 1.04 -12.01
N SER A 427 -10.13 0.29 -13.12
CA SER A 427 -10.87 0.57 -14.36
C SER A 427 -12.34 0.15 -14.32
N GLU A 428 -12.68 -0.86 -13.53
CA GLU A 428 -14.02 -1.46 -13.45
C GLU A 428 -14.79 -0.97 -12.21
N LEU A 429 -14.12 -0.20 -11.33
CA LEU A 429 -14.67 0.28 -10.07
C LEU A 429 -15.95 1.13 -10.23
N PRO A 430 -16.03 2.14 -11.12
CA PRO A 430 -17.24 2.96 -11.23
C PRO A 430 -18.49 2.16 -11.65
N SER A 431 -18.31 1.23 -12.59
CA SER A 431 -19.39 0.34 -13.06
C SER A 431 -19.85 -0.60 -11.95
N CYS A 432 -18.93 -1.15 -11.17
CA CYS A 432 -19.26 -2.02 -10.04
C CYS A 432 -20.00 -1.27 -8.92
N VAL A 433 -19.56 -0.05 -8.59
CA VAL A 433 -20.22 0.82 -7.59
C VAL A 433 -21.63 1.14 -8.03
N PHE A 434 -21.83 1.49 -9.31
CA PHE A 434 -23.16 1.76 -9.86
C PHE A 434 -24.08 0.54 -9.75
N ASN A 435 -23.61 -0.66 -10.10
CA ASN A 435 -24.42 -1.88 -10.00
C ASN A 435 -24.79 -2.23 -8.56
N ILE A 436 -23.85 -2.09 -7.62
CA ILE A 436 -24.10 -2.30 -6.18
C ILE A 436 -25.11 -1.30 -5.63
N TYR A 437 -25.00 -0.04 -6.04
CA TYR A 437 -25.95 0.99 -5.63
C TYR A 437 -27.34 0.79 -6.26
N SER A 438 -27.40 0.33 -7.50
CA SER A 438 -28.66 0.02 -8.19
C SER A 438 -29.44 -1.07 -7.44
N ILE A 439 -28.77 -2.13 -6.97
CA ILE A 439 -29.40 -3.17 -6.14
C ILE A 439 -29.95 -2.60 -4.82
N LEU A 440 -29.25 -1.64 -4.20
CA LEU A 440 -29.75 -0.96 -3.01
C LEU A 440 -31.00 -0.13 -3.32
N LEU A 441 -31.01 0.62 -4.43
CA LEU A 441 -32.17 1.41 -4.84
C LEU A 441 -33.38 0.50 -5.17
N ASP A 442 -33.16 -0.62 -5.84
CA ASP A 442 -34.23 -1.59 -6.09
C ASP A 442 -34.76 -2.17 -4.77
N SER A 443 -33.88 -2.57 -3.85
CA SER A 443 -34.28 -3.20 -2.59
C SER A 443 -34.92 -2.21 -1.59
N LEU A 444 -34.36 -1.01 -1.45
CA LEU A 444 -34.79 -0.01 -0.47
C LEU A 444 -35.87 0.90 -1.02
N CYS A 445 -35.69 1.45 -2.23
CA CYS A 445 -36.62 2.40 -2.81
C CYS A 445 -37.82 1.71 -3.45
N ARG A 446 -37.63 0.70 -4.32
CA ARG A 446 -38.76 0.04 -5.01
C ARG A 446 -39.45 -1.03 -4.16
N GLU A 447 -38.68 -1.89 -3.50
CA GLU A 447 -39.24 -3.04 -2.80
C GLU A 447 -39.69 -2.76 -1.37
N HIS A 448 -39.21 -1.68 -0.74
CA HIS A 448 -39.54 -1.33 0.65
C HIS A 448 -40.29 0.01 0.78
N LEU A 449 -39.72 1.12 0.32
CA LEU A 449 -40.33 2.46 0.40
C LEU A 449 -41.57 2.59 -0.49
N ASP A 450 -41.44 2.35 -1.79
CA ASP A 450 -42.52 2.50 -2.77
C ASP A 450 -43.70 1.57 -2.42
N TYR A 451 -43.40 0.32 -2.05
CA TYR A 451 -44.42 -0.63 -1.57
C TYR A 451 -45.17 -0.14 -0.32
N ALA A 452 -44.45 0.41 0.67
CA ALA A 452 -45.08 0.90 1.89
C ALA A 452 -45.85 2.21 1.67
N LEU A 453 -45.39 3.07 0.76
CA LEU A 453 -46.10 4.28 0.33
C LEU A 453 -47.38 3.93 -0.44
N ASP A 454 -47.34 2.96 -1.35
CA ASP A 454 -48.52 2.46 -2.09
C ASP A 454 -49.61 1.92 -1.14
N ILE A 455 -49.20 1.23 -0.07
CA ILE A 455 -50.12 0.78 0.99
C ILE A 455 -50.58 1.98 1.82
N GLY A 456 -49.68 2.91 2.16
CA GLY A 456 -49.96 4.14 2.87
C GLY A 456 -51.05 5.00 2.22
N LEU A 457 -51.01 5.12 0.88
CA LEU A 457 -51.98 5.88 0.08
C LEU A 457 -53.41 5.31 0.18
N GLN A 458 -53.56 4.01 0.45
CA GLN A 458 -54.88 3.39 0.62
C GLN A 458 -55.57 3.82 1.92
N TYR A 459 -54.84 4.41 2.88
CA TYR A 459 -55.38 4.94 4.13
C TYR A 459 -55.78 6.42 4.05
N LEU A 460 -55.59 7.08 2.91
CA LEU A 460 -56.08 8.45 2.70
C LEU A 460 -57.62 8.44 2.66
N PRO A 461 -58.29 9.34 3.40
CA PRO A 461 -59.74 9.45 3.33
C PRO A 461 -60.17 9.85 1.90
N GLY A 462 -61.24 9.22 1.41
CA GLY A 462 -61.88 9.64 0.17
C GLY A 462 -62.46 11.06 0.27
N PRO A 463 -62.90 11.66 -0.85
CA PRO A 463 -63.35 13.06 -0.91
C PRO A 463 -64.58 13.41 -0.05
N GLU A 464 -65.22 12.44 0.63
CA GLU A 464 -66.35 12.71 1.54
C GLU A 464 -65.93 12.76 3.03
N PRO A 465 -66.25 13.85 3.75
CA PRO A 465 -65.74 14.12 5.10
C PRO A 465 -66.59 13.45 6.19
N LYS A 466 -66.77 12.13 6.14
CA LYS A 466 -67.56 11.39 7.17
C LYS A 466 -66.75 10.51 8.12
N SER A 467 -65.42 10.55 8.06
CA SER A 467 -64.55 9.85 9.01
C SER A 467 -63.35 10.71 9.43
N ILE A 468 -62.87 10.48 10.65
CA ILE A 468 -61.71 11.18 11.23
C ILE A 468 -60.49 10.93 10.31
N PRO A 469 -59.72 11.97 9.92
CA PRO A 469 -58.53 11.78 9.09
C PRO A 469 -57.53 10.88 9.82
N ASN A 470 -57.10 9.82 9.13
CA ASN A 470 -56.17 8.84 9.69
C ASN A 470 -54.74 9.43 9.67
N SER A 471 -54.12 9.64 10.84
CA SER A 471 -52.75 10.19 10.98
C SER A 471 -51.66 9.26 10.43
N ARG A 472 -51.99 8.00 10.13
CA ARG A 472 -51.05 6.98 9.65
C ARG A 472 -50.28 7.37 8.40
N PHE A 473 -50.89 8.10 7.47
CA PHE A 473 -50.19 8.58 6.28
C PHE A 473 -49.06 9.55 6.64
N LEU A 474 -49.26 10.41 7.65
CA LEU A 474 -48.24 11.34 8.12
C LEU A 474 -47.08 10.61 8.83
N GLU A 475 -47.37 9.55 9.59
CA GLU A 475 -46.33 8.71 10.21
C GLU A 475 -45.50 7.95 9.16
N VAL A 476 -46.15 7.44 8.11
CA VAL A 476 -45.48 6.81 6.95
C VAL A 476 -44.58 7.82 6.23
N VAL A 477 -45.05 9.05 6.01
CA VAL A 477 -44.26 10.12 5.37
C VAL A 477 -43.08 10.54 6.24
N ASP A 478 -43.25 10.66 7.56
CA ASP A 478 -42.15 11.02 8.49
C ASP A 478 -41.06 9.93 8.49
N GLN A 479 -41.45 8.66 8.57
CA GLN A 479 -40.52 7.53 8.49
C GLN A 479 -39.84 7.43 7.12
N ALA A 480 -40.56 7.66 6.02
CA ALA A 480 -39.98 7.71 4.68
C ALA A 480 -38.95 8.84 4.56
N ASN A 481 -39.26 10.03 5.10
CA ASN A 481 -38.35 11.16 5.10
C ASN A 481 -37.07 10.87 5.91
N ALA A 482 -37.19 10.22 7.07
CA ALA A 482 -36.05 9.77 7.85
C ALA A 482 -35.17 8.77 7.07
N ILE A 483 -35.76 7.84 6.31
CA ILE A 483 -35.03 6.90 5.47
C ILE A 483 -34.35 7.61 4.28
N PHE A 484 -34.99 8.60 3.67
CA PHE A 484 -34.38 9.41 2.61
C PHE A 484 -33.14 10.17 3.12
N HIS A 485 -33.21 10.79 4.29
CA HIS A 485 -32.03 11.43 4.89
C HIS A 485 -30.90 10.44 5.18
N LEU A 486 -31.22 9.21 5.61
CA LEU A 486 -30.22 8.16 5.79
C LEU A 486 -29.59 7.71 4.46
N LEU A 487 -30.39 7.61 3.39
CA LEU A 487 -29.93 7.26 2.05
C LEU A 487 -29.02 8.36 1.47
N GLU A 488 -29.43 9.63 1.60
CA GLU A 488 -28.66 10.79 1.14
C GLU A 488 -27.30 10.86 1.86
N LYS A 489 -27.31 10.66 3.19
CA LYS A 489 -26.06 10.58 3.97
C LYS A 489 -25.17 9.43 3.51
N HIS A 490 -25.72 8.25 3.28
CA HIS A 490 -24.95 7.10 2.78
C HIS A 490 -24.36 7.36 1.38
N PHE A 491 -25.12 8.00 0.49
CA PHE A 491 -24.64 8.39 -0.84
C PHE A 491 -23.45 9.34 -0.75
N SER A 492 -23.57 10.39 0.06
CA SER A 492 -22.48 11.37 0.27
C SER A 492 -21.24 10.75 0.93
N ASP A 493 -21.42 9.92 1.96
CA ASP A 493 -20.30 9.37 2.74
C ASP A 493 -19.59 8.19 2.05
N ALA A 494 -20.33 7.35 1.33
CA ALA A 494 -19.83 6.08 0.81
C ALA A 494 -19.60 6.07 -0.71
N ILE A 495 -20.38 6.81 -1.49
CA ILE A 495 -20.34 6.75 -2.96
C ILE A 495 -19.59 7.93 -3.55
N ILE A 496 -19.83 9.17 -3.10
CA ILE A 496 -19.11 10.36 -3.62
C ILE A 496 -17.60 10.28 -3.34
N ARG A 497 -17.20 9.55 -2.31
CA ARG A 497 -15.79 9.33 -1.94
C ARG A 497 -15.04 8.38 -2.90
N LEU A 498 -15.74 7.45 -3.55
CA LEU A 498 -15.18 6.41 -4.43
C LEU A 498 -15.15 6.88 -5.88
#